data_AF-A0A2X2W0V3-F1
#
_entry.id   AF-A0A2X2W0V3-F1
#
_cell.length_a   1.000
_cell.length_b   1.000
_cell.length_c   1.000
_cell.angle_alpha   90.00
_cell.angle_beta   90.00
_cell.angle_gamma   90.00
#
_symmetry.space_group_name_H-M   'P 1'
#
loop_
_entity.id
_entity.type
_entity.pdbx_description
1 polymer ?
#
loop_
_entity_poly.entity_id
_entity_poly.type
_entity_poly.pdbx_seq_one_letter_code
_entity_poly.pdbx_strand_id
1 'polypeptide(L)'
;MKKSKRFEVLRNREINKDGFVKDWPEVGLVAIGSPNDPKPSVKIENGIIVEMDGKKREDFDFIDIFIADHAINVEKAEEAMSIPSLEISRMLVDINVERAKLVEITTALTPAKIVEVVDNLNVVEMMMAVQKMRARRTPSNQCHVTNVKDNPIQIAADAAEAALRGFDEMETTVGIVRYAPFNALGILVGAQTGRGGVLTQCALEEATELKLGMLGYTSYAETISVYGTENVFVDGDDTPWSKAFLASAYASRGLKMRFTSGTGAEVQMGYAEGKSMLYLEVRCIMIAKGAGVQGLQNGSISCIGVPGAVAGGIRAVLGENLVTTMLDLEVASGNDQTFTHSPIRKTARTMMQFLPGTDFIFSGYSSVPNYDNMFAGSNFDAEDFDDYLILQRDLKVDGGLKPITEEEAIRVRNKAARAMQAVFRELALPTITDEEVEAATYAHGSKDMPNRNVVEDLKAAQELLQRGITGLDIVKALYKSGFEDIANNVLNMLKQRVAGDYLHTSSIIDKDFNVITAVNDMNDYMGPGTGYRAEGKRWEEIKNINQALDPETI
;
A
#
# COMPACT_ATOMS: atom_id res chain seq x y z
N MET A 1 43.70 25.12 4.25
CA MET A 1 42.65 26.02 4.81
C MET A 1 42.12 25.45 6.12
N LYS A 2 41.90 26.28 7.14
CA LYS A 2 41.20 25.85 8.37
C LYS A 2 39.73 25.57 8.02
N LYS A 3 39.22 24.37 8.33
CA LYS A 3 37.80 24.02 8.12
C LYS A 3 36.97 24.48 9.33
N SER A 4 35.71 24.89 9.08
CA SER A 4 34.76 25.18 10.16
C SER A 4 34.32 23.89 10.84
N LYS A 5 34.48 23.80 12.17
CA LYS A 5 34.02 22.67 12.98
C LYS A 5 32.50 22.49 12.91
N ARG A 6 31.73 23.58 12.78
CA ARG A 6 30.27 23.51 12.58
C ARG A 6 29.92 22.72 11.32
N PHE A 7 30.60 23.01 10.21
CA PHE A 7 30.36 22.31 8.95
C PHE A 7 30.88 20.87 8.96
N GLU A 8 31.85 20.54 9.81
CA GLU A 8 32.27 19.15 10.02
C GLU A 8 31.18 18.32 10.66
N VAL A 9 30.58 18.82 11.74
CA VAL A 9 29.40 18.18 12.36
C VAL A 9 28.25 18.07 11.35
N LEU A 10 27.96 19.14 10.60
CA LEU A 10 26.88 19.12 9.61
C LEU A 10 27.13 18.08 8.50
N ARG A 11 28.33 17.99 7.94
CA ARG A 11 28.66 16.99 6.89
C ARG A 11 28.50 15.55 7.37
N ASN A 12 28.69 15.31 8.66
CA ASN A 12 28.59 13.97 9.25
C ASN A 12 27.16 13.62 9.70
N ARG A 13 26.17 14.50 9.51
CA ARG A 13 24.75 14.16 9.76
C ARG A 13 24.28 13.16 8.72
N GLU A 14 23.49 12.17 9.17
CA GLU A 14 22.92 11.09 8.35
C GLU A 14 22.24 11.57 7.07
N ILE A 15 21.53 12.71 7.13
CA ILE A 15 20.87 13.30 5.96
C ILE A 15 21.79 13.53 4.76
N ASN A 16 23.10 13.75 4.95
CA ASN A 16 24.03 13.98 3.84
C ASN A 16 24.51 12.68 3.18
N LYS A 17 24.03 11.52 3.63
CA LYS A 17 24.21 10.23 2.95
C LYS A 17 23.10 10.01 1.90
N ASP A 18 22.04 10.80 1.94
CA ASP A 18 20.94 10.73 0.98
C ASP A 18 21.38 11.25 -0.40
N GLY A 19 20.80 10.69 -1.46
CA GLY A 19 20.96 11.18 -2.82
C GLY A 19 20.11 12.42 -3.06
N PHE A 20 20.73 13.57 -3.27
CA PHE A 20 20.06 14.78 -3.74
C PHE A 20 20.63 15.18 -5.10
N VAL A 21 19.75 15.53 -6.03
CA VAL A 21 20.10 15.96 -7.38
C VAL A 21 19.40 17.26 -7.72
N LYS A 22 19.91 17.95 -8.73
CA LYS A 22 19.18 19.07 -9.34
C LYS A 22 18.13 18.52 -10.29
N ASP A 23 17.07 19.28 -10.49
CA ASP A 23 16.06 18.94 -11.48
C ASP A 23 16.71 18.81 -12.87
N TRP A 24 16.25 17.81 -13.62
CA TRP A 24 16.67 17.51 -14.98
C TRP A 24 15.44 17.13 -15.82
N PRO A 25 14.65 18.13 -16.27
CA PRO A 25 13.36 17.91 -16.92
C PRO A 25 13.43 17.06 -18.19
N GLU A 26 14.53 17.13 -18.96
CA GLU A 26 14.69 16.39 -20.21
C GLU A 26 14.64 14.87 -20.02
N VAL A 27 14.98 14.37 -18.82
CA VAL A 27 14.90 12.94 -18.46
C VAL A 27 13.79 12.66 -17.44
N GLY A 28 12.92 13.64 -17.19
CA GLY A 28 11.81 13.53 -16.23
C GLY A 28 12.19 13.57 -14.75
N LEU A 29 13.46 13.88 -14.41
CA LEU A 29 13.89 14.11 -13.03
C LEU A 29 13.41 15.48 -12.52
N VAL A 30 12.10 15.64 -12.44
CA VAL A 30 11.40 16.80 -11.88
C VAL A 30 10.09 16.31 -11.27
N ALA A 31 9.83 16.68 -10.02
CA ALA A 31 8.69 16.15 -9.28
C ALA A 31 7.34 16.57 -9.90
N ILE A 32 7.21 17.86 -10.20
CA ILE A 32 5.99 18.51 -10.69
C ILE A 32 6.37 19.79 -11.44
N GLY A 33 5.53 20.23 -12.38
CA GLY A 33 5.72 21.50 -13.09
C GLY A 33 6.86 21.45 -14.09
N SER A 34 7.02 20.33 -14.82
CA SER A 34 7.98 20.27 -15.90
C SER A 34 7.59 21.27 -17.00
N PRO A 35 8.54 22.00 -17.61
CA PRO A 35 8.24 22.82 -18.79
C PRO A 35 7.74 21.99 -19.99
N ASN A 36 7.94 20.66 -19.97
CA ASN A 36 7.54 19.75 -21.03
C ASN A 36 6.21 19.02 -20.73
N ASP A 37 5.60 19.26 -19.57
CA ASP A 37 4.27 18.75 -19.29
C ASP A 37 3.25 19.42 -20.23
N PRO A 38 2.24 18.68 -20.69
CA PRO A 38 1.24 19.25 -21.59
C PRO A 38 0.36 20.27 -20.86
N LYS A 39 -0.22 21.18 -21.64
CA LYS A 39 -1.25 22.09 -21.13
C LYS A 39 -2.60 21.39 -21.10
N PRO A 40 -3.45 21.63 -20.10
CA PRO A 40 -4.78 21.04 -20.04
C PRO A 40 -5.63 21.43 -21.25
N SER A 41 -6.16 20.43 -21.97
CA SER A 41 -7.19 20.64 -22.99
C SER A 41 -8.03 19.38 -23.17
N VAL A 42 -9.27 19.55 -23.61
CA VAL A 42 -10.13 18.45 -24.06
C VAL A 42 -10.97 18.93 -25.24
N LYS A 43 -11.20 18.04 -26.21
CA LYS A 43 -12.18 18.27 -27.27
C LYS A 43 -12.97 16.99 -27.50
N ILE A 44 -14.29 17.11 -27.56
CA ILE A 44 -15.20 15.97 -27.74
C ILE A 44 -15.98 16.14 -29.05
N GLU A 45 -16.03 15.07 -29.85
CA GLU A 45 -16.86 14.98 -31.05
C GLU A 45 -17.66 13.68 -31.01
N ASN A 46 -18.99 13.78 -31.12
CA ASN A 46 -19.90 12.62 -31.10
C ASN A 46 -19.72 11.70 -29.89
N GLY A 47 -19.45 12.27 -28.71
CA GLY A 47 -19.24 11.50 -27.47
C GLY A 47 -17.88 10.80 -27.38
N ILE A 48 -16.91 11.17 -28.22
CA ILE A 48 -15.56 10.63 -28.24
C ILE A 48 -14.58 11.77 -27.99
N ILE A 49 -13.61 11.57 -27.09
CA ILE A 49 -12.50 12.50 -26.91
C ILE A 49 -11.58 12.41 -28.13
N VAL A 50 -11.50 13.51 -28.89
CA VAL A 50 -10.67 13.64 -30.10
C VAL A 50 -9.40 14.47 -29.88
N GLU A 51 -9.30 15.16 -28.75
CA GLU A 51 -8.10 15.84 -28.26
C GLU A 51 -8.05 15.77 -26.73
N MET A 52 -6.87 15.47 -26.17
CA MET A 52 -6.62 15.46 -24.73
C MET A 52 -5.21 16.01 -24.47
N ASP A 53 -5.11 17.00 -23.58
CA ASP A 53 -3.85 17.60 -23.12
C ASP A 53 -2.91 17.99 -24.28
N GLY A 54 -3.49 18.65 -25.27
CA GLY A 54 -2.79 19.15 -26.46
C GLY A 54 -2.38 18.09 -27.47
N LYS A 55 -2.69 16.81 -27.25
CA LYS A 55 -2.52 15.73 -28.23
C LYS A 55 -3.83 15.45 -28.94
N LYS A 56 -3.78 15.24 -30.25
CA LYS A 56 -4.94 14.76 -31.01
C LYS A 56 -5.05 13.24 -30.89
N ARG A 57 -6.25 12.72 -31.08
CA ARG A 57 -6.50 11.27 -31.03
C ARG A 57 -5.68 10.46 -32.04
N GLU A 58 -5.32 11.04 -33.18
CA GLU A 58 -4.43 10.41 -34.18
C GLU A 58 -2.98 10.21 -33.68
N ASP A 59 -2.58 10.98 -32.66
CA ASP A 59 -1.27 10.95 -32.01
C ASP A 59 -1.32 10.30 -30.62
N PHE A 60 -2.47 9.75 -30.21
CA PHE A 60 -2.60 9.07 -28.93
C PHE A 60 -1.76 7.79 -28.91
N ASP A 61 -1.00 7.64 -27.85
CA ASP A 61 -0.40 6.38 -27.47
C ASP A 61 -1.46 5.45 -26.80
N PHE A 62 -1.11 4.20 -26.49
CA PHE A 62 -2.09 3.27 -25.93
C PHE A 62 -2.62 3.71 -24.55
N ILE A 63 -1.87 4.54 -23.81
CA ILE A 63 -2.28 5.08 -22.51
C ILE A 63 -3.30 6.19 -22.73
N ASP A 64 -3.00 7.10 -23.66
CA ASP A 64 -3.90 8.19 -24.05
C ASP A 64 -5.23 7.65 -24.56
N ILE A 65 -5.22 6.63 -25.42
CA ILE A 65 -6.43 5.94 -25.89
C ILE A 65 -7.23 5.37 -24.71
N PHE A 66 -6.56 4.64 -23.82
CA PHE A 66 -7.21 3.98 -22.69
C PHE A 66 -7.84 5.00 -21.73
N ILE A 67 -7.13 6.07 -21.39
CA ILE A 67 -7.63 7.14 -20.52
C ILE A 67 -8.82 7.84 -21.18
N ALA A 68 -8.70 8.22 -22.45
CA ALA A 68 -9.73 8.92 -23.19
C ALA A 68 -11.04 8.11 -23.30
N ASP A 69 -10.92 6.79 -23.45
CA ASP A 69 -12.07 5.91 -23.70
C ASP A 69 -12.68 5.31 -22.42
N HIS A 70 -11.93 5.28 -21.32
CA HIS A 70 -12.35 4.55 -20.10
C HIS A 70 -12.29 5.35 -18.80
N ALA A 71 -11.42 6.36 -18.67
CA ALA A 71 -11.14 6.99 -17.38
C ALA A 71 -11.87 8.32 -17.14
N ILE A 72 -12.24 9.03 -18.22
CA ILE A 72 -12.83 10.37 -18.15
C ILE A 72 -14.34 10.27 -18.36
N ASN A 73 -15.11 10.92 -17.49
CA ASN A 73 -16.54 11.14 -17.72
C ASN A 73 -16.75 12.17 -18.85
N VAL A 74 -16.87 11.64 -20.08
CA VAL A 74 -17.02 12.42 -21.31
C VAL A 74 -18.22 13.38 -21.26
N GLU A 75 -19.32 13.01 -20.61
CA GLU A 75 -20.53 13.85 -20.55
C GLU A 75 -20.31 15.17 -19.80
N LYS A 76 -19.36 15.21 -18.86
CA LYS A 76 -19.06 16.37 -18.01
C LYS A 76 -17.71 17.01 -18.29
N ALA A 77 -16.92 16.42 -19.18
CA ALA A 77 -15.52 16.82 -19.34
C ALA A 77 -15.35 18.28 -19.79
N GLU A 78 -16.13 18.75 -20.78
CA GLU A 78 -16.03 20.16 -21.21
C GLU A 78 -16.45 21.14 -20.11
N GLU A 79 -17.49 20.82 -19.35
CA GLU A 79 -17.94 21.63 -18.19
C GLU A 79 -16.85 21.66 -17.11
N ALA A 80 -16.39 20.49 -16.66
CA ALA A 80 -15.40 20.38 -15.59
C ALA A 80 -14.05 21.03 -15.97
N MET A 81 -13.61 20.87 -17.22
CA MET A 81 -12.38 21.47 -17.74
C MET A 81 -12.45 23.00 -17.85
N SER A 82 -13.67 23.56 -17.99
CA SER A 82 -13.90 25.01 -18.01
C SER A 82 -13.74 25.69 -16.64
N ILE A 83 -13.88 24.93 -15.55
CA ILE A 83 -13.68 25.44 -14.18
C ILE A 83 -12.20 25.81 -14.01
N PRO A 84 -11.86 27.03 -13.55
CA PRO A 84 -10.48 27.39 -13.25
C PRO A 84 -9.86 26.41 -12.25
N SER A 85 -8.63 25.93 -12.51
CA SER A 85 -8.02 24.89 -11.68
C SER A 85 -7.87 25.33 -10.22
N LEU A 86 -7.54 26.60 -9.99
CA LEU A 86 -7.48 27.21 -8.66
C LEU A 86 -8.84 27.19 -7.92
N GLU A 87 -9.96 27.25 -8.65
CA GLU A 87 -11.29 27.13 -8.04
C GLU A 87 -11.54 25.71 -7.55
N ILE A 88 -11.18 24.69 -8.35
CA ILE A 88 -11.21 23.28 -7.94
C ILE A 88 -10.28 23.06 -6.72
N SER A 89 -9.08 23.64 -6.73
CA SER A 89 -8.15 23.57 -5.59
C SER A 89 -8.75 24.15 -4.30
N ARG A 90 -9.50 25.26 -4.40
CA ARG A 90 -10.22 25.84 -3.26
C ARG A 90 -11.35 24.93 -2.79
N MET A 91 -12.12 24.35 -3.71
CA MET A 91 -13.19 23.41 -3.39
C MET A 91 -12.66 22.18 -2.63
N LEU A 92 -11.46 21.69 -2.97
CA LEU A 92 -10.82 20.57 -2.28
C LEU A 92 -10.60 20.83 -0.78
N VAL A 93 -10.34 22.08 -0.37
CA VAL A 93 -10.12 22.44 1.04
C VAL A 93 -11.32 23.13 1.70
N ASP A 94 -12.32 23.53 0.92
CA ASP A 94 -13.54 24.13 1.44
C ASP A 94 -14.39 23.06 2.16
N ILE A 95 -14.63 23.27 3.45
CA ILE A 95 -15.43 22.38 4.30
C ILE A 95 -16.92 22.36 3.93
N ASN A 96 -17.38 23.34 3.15
CA ASN A 96 -18.77 23.42 2.70
C ASN A 96 -19.00 22.71 1.35
N VAL A 97 -17.94 22.19 0.72
CA VAL A 97 -18.03 21.40 -0.51
C VAL A 97 -17.87 19.94 -0.19
N GLU A 98 -18.95 19.18 -0.39
CA GLU A 98 -19.00 17.74 -0.17
C GLU A 98 -18.05 16.97 -1.09
N ARG A 99 -17.52 15.85 -0.58
CA ARG A 99 -16.70 14.90 -1.34
C ARG A 99 -17.37 14.48 -2.65
N ALA A 100 -18.67 14.16 -2.61
CA ALA A 100 -19.42 13.70 -3.78
C ALA A 100 -19.42 14.72 -4.93
N LYS A 101 -19.52 16.01 -4.62
CA LYS A 101 -19.47 17.07 -5.63
C LYS A 101 -18.08 17.19 -6.27
N LEU A 102 -17.03 17.00 -5.48
CA LEU A 102 -15.66 16.98 -5.98
C LEU A 102 -15.41 15.80 -6.91
N VAL A 103 -15.86 14.59 -6.53
CA VAL A 103 -15.76 13.38 -7.37
C VAL A 103 -16.43 13.56 -8.73
N GLU A 104 -17.60 14.19 -8.76
CA GLU A 104 -18.30 14.49 -10.02
C GLU A 104 -17.46 15.36 -10.97
N ILE A 105 -16.69 16.30 -10.43
CA ILE A 105 -15.82 17.19 -11.21
C ILE A 105 -14.53 16.47 -11.61
N THR A 106 -13.82 15.88 -10.64
CA THR A 106 -12.48 15.33 -10.82
C THR A 106 -12.46 14.14 -11.78
N THR A 107 -13.51 13.31 -11.77
CA THR A 107 -13.65 12.18 -12.71
C THR A 107 -13.90 12.62 -14.15
N ALA A 108 -14.09 13.90 -14.40
CA ALA A 108 -14.27 14.49 -15.73
C ALA A 108 -13.06 15.33 -16.18
N LEU A 109 -11.99 15.41 -15.39
CA LEU A 109 -10.78 16.17 -15.72
C LEU A 109 -9.77 15.31 -16.50
N THR A 110 -8.93 15.97 -17.29
CA THR A 110 -7.77 15.34 -17.97
C THR A 110 -6.56 15.22 -17.03
N PRO A 111 -5.56 14.38 -17.36
CA PRO A 111 -4.34 14.25 -16.55
C PRO A 111 -3.66 15.59 -16.25
N ALA A 112 -3.42 16.44 -17.25
CA ALA A 112 -2.74 17.71 -17.04
C ALA A 112 -3.57 18.68 -16.17
N LYS A 113 -4.90 18.68 -16.32
CA LYS A 113 -5.78 19.52 -15.51
C LYS A 113 -5.70 19.14 -14.03
N ILE A 114 -5.68 17.84 -13.75
CA ILE A 114 -5.53 17.29 -12.40
C ILE A 114 -4.20 17.74 -11.77
N VAL A 115 -3.09 17.65 -12.52
CA VAL A 115 -1.78 18.14 -12.05
C VAL A 115 -1.85 19.63 -11.74
N GLU A 116 -2.45 20.44 -12.61
CA GLU A 116 -2.59 21.90 -12.40
C GLU A 116 -3.41 22.23 -11.14
N VAL A 117 -4.47 21.48 -10.85
CA VAL A 117 -5.26 21.62 -9.61
C VAL A 117 -4.40 21.34 -8.37
N VAL A 118 -3.63 20.25 -8.39
CA VAL A 118 -2.79 19.86 -7.26
C VAL A 118 -1.61 20.81 -7.08
N ASP A 119 -1.04 21.34 -8.16
CA ASP A 119 0.11 22.24 -8.07
C ASP A 119 -0.22 23.61 -7.45
N ASN A 120 -1.50 23.99 -7.38
CA ASN A 120 -1.93 25.18 -6.65
C ASN A 120 -1.90 25.01 -5.12
N LEU A 121 -1.75 23.77 -4.61
CA LEU A 121 -1.87 23.47 -3.18
C LEU A 121 -0.49 23.36 -2.52
N ASN A 122 -0.38 23.85 -1.29
CA ASN A 122 0.71 23.46 -0.39
C ASN A 122 0.36 22.18 0.37
N VAL A 123 1.32 21.60 1.10
CA VAL A 123 1.12 20.30 1.78
C VAL A 123 0.04 20.34 2.88
N VAL A 124 -0.19 21.48 3.54
CA VAL A 124 -1.24 21.60 4.56
C VAL A 124 -2.62 21.56 3.90
N GLU A 125 -2.76 22.25 2.77
CA GLU A 125 -3.97 22.23 1.96
C GLU A 125 -4.21 20.84 1.35
N MET A 126 -3.17 20.16 0.89
CA MET A 126 -3.28 18.78 0.43
C MET A 126 -3.71 17.82 1.54
N MET A 127 -3.13 17.91 2.74
CA MET A 127 -3.57 17.09 3.89
C MET A 127 -5.04 17.37 4.24
N MET A 128 -5.44 18.65 4.22
CA MET A 128 -6.83 19.05 4.43
C MET A 128 -7.78 18.43 3.40
N ALA A 129 -7.35 18.37 2.14
CA ALA A 129 -8.12 17.73 1.08
C ALA A 129 -8.13 16.20 1.22
N VAL A 130 -7.00 15.56 1.54
CA VAL A 130 -6.89 14.10 1.68
C VAL A 130 -7.84 13.56 2.75
N GLN A 131 -7.94 14.20 3.93
CA GLN A 131 -8.87 13.74 4.97
C GLN A 131 -10.35 13.81 4.53
N LYS A 132 -10.68 14.69 3.57
CA LYS A 132 -12.01 14.80 2.98
C LYS A 132 -12.22 13.81 1.83
N MET A 133 -11.21 13.64 0.99
CA MET A 133 -11.32 12.83 -0.24
C MET A 133 -11.09 11.35 0.00
N ARG A 134 -10.41 10.94 1.08
CA ARG A 134 -10.29 9.52 1.49
C ARG A 134 -11.65 8.83 1.41
N ALA A 135 -11.68 7.63 0.83
CA ALA A 135 -12.92 6.95 0.54
C ALA A 135 -13.58 6.35 1.79
N ARG A 136 -12.83 5.54 2.56
CA ARG A 136 -13.31 5.02 3.85
C ARG A 136 -13.12 6.04 4.97
N ARG A 137 -14.12 6.15 5.83
CA ARG A 137 -14.13 7.06 6.97
C ARG A 137 -13.00 6.73 7.93
N THR A 138 -12.92 5.49 8.38
CA THR A 138 -11.85 5.04 9.28
C THR A 138 -10.54 4.87 8.48
N PRO A 139 -9.39 5.42 8.89
CA PRO A 139 -8.11 5.07 8.26
C PRO A 139 -7.68 3.66 8.68
N SER A 140 -6.76 3.03 7.94
CA SER A 140 -6.14 1.76 8.32
C SER A 140 -4.64 1.78 8.00
N ASN A 141 -3.99 0.63 8.11
CA ASN A 141 -2.57 0.43 7.96
C ASN A 141 -2.29 -0.98 7.40
N GLN A 142 -1.32 -1.07 6.52
CA GLN A 142 -0.80 -2.31 5.93
C GLN A 142 0.67 -2.50 6.32
N CYS A 143 1.11 -3.76 6.47
CA CYS A 143 2.50 -4.07 6.78
C CYS A 143 3.18 -5.08 5.85
N HIS A 144 4.49 -4.96 5.72
CA HIS A 144 5.35 -5.99 5.17
C HIS A 144 5.73 -7.02 6.24
N VAL A 145 5.58 -8.30 5.91
CA VAL A 145 6.00 -9.47 6.70
C VAL A 145 6.92 -10.34 5.85
N THR A 146 8.23 -10.15 5.99
CA THR A 146 9.25 -10.84 5.20
C THR A 146 10.45 -11.18 6.06
N ASN A 147 11.39 -11.96 5.52
CA ASN A 147 12.72 -12.07 6.09
C ASN A 147 13.73 -12.50 5.02
N VAL A 148 15.02 -12.20 5.20
CA VAL A 148 16.06 -12.48 4.18
C VAL A 148 16.28 -13.96 3.90
N LYS A 149 15.72 -14.85 4.74
CA LYS A 149 15.83 -16.30 4.58
C LYS A 149 14.60 -16.93 3.95
N ASP A 150 13.56 -16.15 3.61
CA ASP A 150 12.24 -16.67 3.23
C ASP A 150 11.72 -17.75 4.21
N ASN A 151 12.03 -17.58 5.50
CA ASN A 151 11.71 -18.56 6.54
C ASN A 151 10.20 -18.51 6.84
N PRO A 152 9.42 -19.55 6.49
CA PRO A 152 7.96 -19.50 6.61
C PRO A 152 7.46 -19.52 8.06
N ILE A 153 8.28 -19.98 9.00
CA ILE A 153 7.95 -20.02 10.43
C ILE A 153 8.05 -18.62 11.03
N GLN A 154 9.14 -17.91 10.69
CA GLN A 154 9.30 -16.52 11.08
C GLN A 154 8.18 -15.66 10.46
N ILE A 155 7.88 -15.82 9.17
CA ILE A 155 6.76 -15.09 8.52
C ILE A 155 5.45 -15.31 9.27
N ALA A 156 5.15 -16.53 9.69
CA ALA A 156 3.92 -16.79 10.43
C ALA A 156 3.91 -16.15 11.83
N ALA A 157 5.04 -16.18 12.54
CA ALA A 157 5.17 -15.51 13.83
C ALA A 157 5.02 -13.98 13.70
N ASP A 158 5.74 -13.38 12.75
CA ASP A 158 5.71 -11.94 12.50
C ASP A 158 4.33 -11.46 12.03
N ALA A 159 3.66 -12.22 11.14
CA ALA A 159 2.29 -11.92 10.71
C ALA A 159 1.29 -12.00 11.88
N ALA A 160 1.47 -12.94 12.81
CA ALA A 160 0.60 -13.07 13.96
C ALA A 160 0.74 -11.90 14.93
N GLU A 161 1.98 -11.44 15.19
CA GLU A 161 2.22 -10.25 15.97
C GLU A 161 1.67 -8.99 15.28
N ALA A 162 1.94 -8.83 13.98
CA ALA A 162 1.45 -7.71 13.20
C ALA A 162 -0.09 -7.61 13.24
N ALA A 163 -0.79 -8.74 13.16
CA ALA A 163 -2.26 -8.79 13.17
C ALA A 163 -2.79 -8.36 14.54
N LEU A 164 -2.08 -8.75 15.61
CA LEU A 164 -2.39 -8.33 16.96
C LEU A 164 -2.13 -6.82 17.16
N ARG A 165 -1.09 -6.26 16.53
CA ARG A 165 -0.76 -4.82 16.56
C ARG A 165 -1.76 -3.94 15.83
N GLY A 166 -2.57 -4.50 14.93
CA GLY A 166 -3.72 -3.82 14.34
C GLY A 166 -3.75 -3.72 12.82
N PHE A 167 -2.71 -4.19 12.11
CA PHE A 167 -2.69 -4.16 10.64
C PHE A 167 -3.87 -4.93 10.05
N ASP A 168 -4.60 -4.29 9.13
CA ASP A 168 -5.74 -4.92 8.43
C ASP A 168 -5.31 -5.64 7.16
N GLU A 169 -4.18 -5.21 6.58
CA GLU A 169 -3.55 -5.81 5.41
C GLU A 169 -2.09 -6.15 5.69
N MET A 170 -1.64 -7.26 5.12
CA MET A 170 -0.26 -7.70 5.21
C MET A 170 0.24 -8.20 3.88
N GLU A 171 1.51 -7.97 3.63
CA GLU A 171 2.17 -8.31 2.39
C GLU A 171 3.47 -9.05 2.66
N THR A 172 3.71 -10.11 1.89
CA THR A 172 5.03 -10.74 1.84
C THR A 172 5.55 -10.70 0.41
N THR A 173 6.86 -10.83 0.27
CA THR A 173 7.52 -11.15 -1.01
C THR A 173 8.67 -12.09 -0.71
N VAL A 174 9.50 -12.38 -1.71
CA VAL A 174 10.51 -13.42 -1.67
C VAL A 174 11.89 -12.90 -2.07
N GLY A 175 12.93 -13.40 -1.39
CA GLY A 175 14.30 -13.32 -1.90
C GLY A 175 14.54 -14.32 -3.03
N ILE A 176 13.90 -15.49 -2.95
CA ILE A 176 13.99 -16.56 -3.94
C ILE A 176 12.58 -16.90 -4.43
N VAL A 177 12.26 -16.60 -5.68
CA VAL A 177 10.93 -16.79 -6.31
C VAL A 177 10.24 -18.12 -5.97
N ARG A 178 11.00 -19.21 -5.90
CA ARG A 178 10.49 -20.56 -5.62
C ARG A 178 9.95 -20.76 -4.18
N TYR A 179 10.25 -19.87 -3.24
CA TYR A 179 9.70 -19.88 -1.88
C TYR A 179 8.28 -19.31 -1.79
N ALA A 180 7.78 -18.63 -2.83
CA ALA A 180 6.52 -17.91 -2.80
C ALA A 180 5.33 -18.69 -2.20
N PRO A 181 5.10 -19.99 -2.51
CA PRO A 181 4.01 -20.74 -1.90
C PRO A 181 4.14 -20.89 -0.37
N PHE A 182 5.38 -20.98 0.14
CA PHE A 182 5.65 -21.07 1.58
C PHE A 182 5.53 -19.70 2.26
N ASN A 183 5.99 -18.62 1.64
CA ASN A 183 5.80 -17.26 2.19
C ASN A 183 4.29 -16.94 2.25
N ALA A 184 3.56 -17.16 1.16
CA ALA A 184 2.11 -16.98 1.11
C ALA A 184 1.35 -17.84 2.14
N LEU A 185 1.80 -19.09 2.33
CA LEU A 185 1.26 -19.97 3.37
C LEU A 185 1.54 -19.43 4.79
N GLY A 186 2.79 -19.02 5.05
CA GLY A 186 3.22 -18.49 6.33
C GLY A 186 2.44 -17.24 6.73
N ILE A 187 2.34 -16.26 5.82
CA ILE A 187 1.62 -15.01 6.09
C ILE A 187 0.13 -15.26 6.29
N LEU A 188 -0.50 -16.13 5.48
CA LEU A 188 -1.91 -16.48 5.63
C LEU A 188 -2.21 -17.10 7.00
N VAL A 189 -1.46 -18.14 7.39
CA VAL A 189 -1.67 -18.83 8.67
C VAL A 189 -1.35 -17.90 9.84
N GLY A 190 -0.26 -17.15 9.78
CA GLY A 190 0.16 -16.22 10.82
C GLY A 190 -0.87 -15.11 11.04
N ALA A 191 -1.29 -14.43 9.97
CA ALA A 191 -2.30 -13.37 10.03
C ALA A 191 -3.60 -13.87 10.66
N GLN A 192 -4.11 -15.03 10.21
CA GLN A 192 -5.33 -15.64 10.77
C GLN A 192 -5.16 -16.17 12.20
N THR A 193 -3.93 -16.33 12.67
CA THR A 193 -3.63 -16.68 14.08
C THR A 193 -3.71 -15.45 14.98
N GLY A 194 -3.17 -14.32 14.53
CA GLY A 194 -3.16 -13.08 15.31
C GLY A 194 -4.53 -12.41 15.38
N ARG A 195 -5.19 -12.29 14.22
CA ARG A 195 -6.55 -11.73 14.12
C ARG A 195 -7.24 -12.26 12.86
N GLY A 196 -8.33 -13.00 13.04
CA GLY A 196 -9.20 -13.36 11.91
C GLY A 196 -9.64 -12.12 11.13
N GLY A 197 -9.74 -12.23 9.81
CA GLY A 197 -10.13 -11.11 8.94
C GLY A 197 -8.97 -10.33 8.33
N VAL A 198 -7.74 -10.46 8.83
CA VAL A 198 -6.59 -9.79 8.21
C VAL A 198 -6.39 -10.30 6.78
N LEU A 199 -6.24 -9.36 5.84
CA LEU A 199 -6.01 -9.63 4.43
C LEU A 199 -4.51 -9.86 4.17
N THR A 200 -4.17 -10.87 3.37
CA THR A 200 -2.78 -11.22 3.06
C THR A 200 -2.53 -11.32 1.56
N GLN A 201 -1.41 -10.79 1.11
CA GLN A 201 -0.93 -10.92 -0.27
C GLN A 201 0.52 -11.44 -0.34
N CYS A 202 0.94 -11.84 -1.53
CA CYS A 202 2.31 -12.27 -1.81
C CYS A 202 2.74 -11.70 -3.16
N ALA A 203 3.46 -10.58 -3.13
CA ALA A 203 3.85 -9.80 -4.30
C ALA A 203 4.91 -10.52 -5.14
N LEU A 204 4.57 -10.80 -6.41
CA LEU A 204 5.39 -11.59 -7.34
C LEU A 204 5.18 -11.10 -8.78
N GLU A 205 5.75 -11.84 -9.74
CA GLU A 205 5.31 -11.77 -11.13
C GLU A 205 3.81 -12.09 -11.24
N GLU A 206 3.13 -11.32 -12.08
CA GLU A 206 1.67 -11.16 -12.15
C GLU A 206 0.90 -12.47 -12.35
N ALA A 207 1.35 -13.34 -13.27
CA ALA A 207 0.70 -14.61 -13.52
C ALA A 207 0.91 -15.60 -12.36
N THR A 208 2.08 -15.57 -11.74
CA THR A 208 2.41 -16.37 -10.56
C THR A 208 1.57 -15.94 -9.35
N GLU A 209 1.43 -14.64 -9.13
CA GLU A 209 0.61 -14.08 -8.05
C GLU A 209 -0.87 -14.43 -8.23
N LEU A 210 -1.41 -14.27 -9.45
CA LEU A 210 -2.79 -14.66 -9.76
C LEU A 210 -3.00 -16.15 -9.52
N LYS A 211 -2.04 -17.00 -9.87
CA LYS A 211 -2.10 -18.45 -9.63
C LYS A 211 -2.17 -18.77 -8.13
N LEU A 212 -1.38 -18.11 -7.29
CA LEU A 212 -1.47 -18.26 -5.82
C LEU A 212 -2.83 -17.79 -5.30
N GLY A 213 -3.33 -16.67 -5.84
CA GLY A 213 -4.68 -16.18 -5.60
C GLY A 213 -5.73 -17.23 -5.93
N MET A 214 -5.70 -17.82 -7.13
CA MET A 214 -6.65 -18.86 -7.57
C MET A 214 -6.59 -20.12 -6.69
N LEU A 215 -5.41 -20.48 -6.20
CA LEU A 215 -5.23 -21.63 -5.31
C LEU A 215 -5.65 -21.36 -3.85
N GLY A 216 -5.94 -20.10 -3.49
CA GLY A 216 -6.40 -19.76 -2.14
C GLY A 216 -5.29 -19.50 -1.12
N TYR A 217 -4.08 -19.14 -1.57
CA TYR A 217 -2.94 -18.83 -0.68
C TYR A 217 -2.90 -17.38 -0.22
N THR A 218 -3.52 -16.48 -0.97
CA THR A 218 -3.66 -15.06 -0.64
C THR A 218 -5.13 -14.69 -0.55
N SER A 219 -5.48 -13.58 0.10
CA SER A 219 -6.85 -13.06 0.10
C SER A 219 -7.04 -11.87 -0.84
N TYR A 220 -5.95 -11.20 -1.25
CA TYR A 220 -5.95 -10.10 -2.21
C TYR A 220 -4.59 -10.00 -2.95
N ALA A 221 -4.48 -9.04 -3.86
CA ALA A 221 -3.25 -8.64 -4.56
C ALA A 221 -3.19 -7.11 -4.74
N GLU A 222 -2.00 -6.52 -4.73
CA GLU A 222 -1.80 -5.06 -4.84
C GLU A 222 -0.72 -4.68 -5.83
N THR A 223 0.37 -5.44 -5.92
CA THR A 223 1.54 -5.14 -6.78
C THR A 223 1.26 -5.34 -8.28
N ILE A 224 0.01 -5.18 -8.69
CA ILE A 224 -0.48 -5.24 -10.06
C ILE A 224 -0.15 -3.91 -10.74
N SER A 225 1.05 -3.82 -11.30
CA SER A 225 1.70 -2.53 -11.57
C SER A 225 1.21 -1.82 -12.85
N VAL A 226 1.03 -0.51 -12.83
CA VAL A 226 0.72 0.32 -14.03
C VAL A 226 1.68 1.48 -14.15
N TYR A 227 1.93 1.94 -15.39
CA TYR A 227 2.99 2.89 -15.70
C TYR A 227 2.53 4.02 -16.62
N GLY A 228 3.21 5.17 -16.54
CA GLY A 228 2.80 6.43 -17.16
C GLY A 228 3.31 6.65 -18.58
N THR A 229 4.12 5.75 -19.14
CA THR A 229 4.61 5.80 -20.53
C THR A 229 4.60 4.41 -21.18
N GLU A 230 4.45 4.35 -22.50
CA GLU A 230 4.30 3.06 -23.21
C GLU A 230 5.54 2.17 -23.04
N ASN A 231 6.73 2.74 -23.19
CA ASN A 231 7.99 1.97 -23.09
C ASN A 231 8.15 1.35 -21.71
N VAL A 232 7.78 2.07 -20.65
CA VAL A 232 7.87 1.57 -19.28
C VAL A 232 6.82 0.51 -19.02
N PHE A 233 5.62 0.68 -19.58
CA PHE A 233 4.57 -0.35 -19.52
C PHE A 233 5.00 -1.65 -20.20
N VAL A 234 5.62 -1.55 -21.39
CA VAL A 234 6.15 -2.69 -22.13
C VAL A 234 7.32 -3.35 -21.38
N ASP A 235 8.23 -2.57 -20.79
CA ASP A 235 9.31 -3.12 -19.94
C ASP A 235 8.76 -3.75 -18.65
N GLY A 236 7.59 -3.28 -18.18
CA GLY A 236 6.78 -3.91 -17.15
C GLY A 236 5.99 -5.15 -17.60
N ASP A 237 6.20 -5.60 -18.84
CA ASP A 237 5.59 -6.78 -19.49
C ASP A 237 4.06 -6.72 -19.64
N ASP A 238 3.50 -5.52 -19.77
CA ASP A 238 2.05 -5.33 -19.81
C ASP A 238 1.59 -4.15 -20.67
N THR A 239 0.28 -3.99 -20.78
CA THR A 239 -0.43 -2.88 -21.40
C THR A 239 -1.62 -2.49 -20.51
N PRO A 240 -2.26 -1.31 -20.71
CA PRO A 240 -3.48 -0.96 -19.99
C PRO A 240 -4.59 -2.03 -20.12
N TRP A 241 -4.70 -2.70 -21.29
CA TRP A 241 -5.69 -3.76 -21.50
C TRP A 241 -5.34 -5.07 -20.81
N SER A 242 -4.08 -5.50 -20.80
CA SER A 242 -3.69 -6.72 -20.07
C SER A 242 -3.86 -6.53 -18.57
N LYS A 243 -3.55 -5.34 -18.03
CA LYS A 243 -3.81 -4.98 -16.63
C LYS A 243 -5.30 -4.92 -16.30
N ALA A 244 -6.11 -4.27 -17.13
CA ALA A 244 -7.57 -4.24 -16.94
C ALA A 244 -8.19 -5.65 -17.00
N PHE A 245 -7.69 -6.50 -17.90
CA PHE A 245 -8.08 -7.91 -17.97
C PHE A 245 -7.65 -8.68 -16.72
N LEU A 246 -6.42 -8.45 -16.23
CA LEU A 246 -5.90 -9.07 -15.02
C LEU A 246 -6.71 -8.67 -13.78
N ALA A 247 -7.04 -7.38 -13.63
CA ALA A 247 -7.96 -6.90 -12.59
C ALA A 247 -9.31 -7.63 -12.64
N SER A 248 -9.88 -7.76 -13.83
CA SER A 248 -11.11 -8.53 -14.04
C SER A 248 -10.93 -10.02 -13.75
N ALA A 249 -9.75 -10.59 -13.98
CA ALA A 249 -9.42 -11.97 -13.65
C ALA A 249 -9.42 -12.19 -12.13
N TYR A 250 -8.84 -11.30 -11.34
CA TYR A 250 -8.96 -11.33 -9.88
C TYR A 250 -10.42 -11.20 -9.44
N ALA A 251 -11.13 -10.16 -9.90
CA ALA A 251 -12.53 -9.93 -9.52
C ALA A 251 -13.46 -11.11 -9.87
N SER A 252 -13.25 -11.76 -11.02
CA SER A 252 -14.03 -12.94 -11.43
C SER A 252 -13.82 -14.17 -10.54
N ARG A 253 -12.75 -14.18 -9.72
CA ARG A 253 -12.46 -15.21 -8.70
C ARG A 253 -12.83 -14.72 -7.31
N GLY A 254 -13.55 -13.60 -7.22
CA GLY A 254 -13.90 -12.93 -5.99
C GLY A 254 -12.66 -12.50 -5.23
N LEU A 255 -11.58 -12.11 -5.89
CA LEU A 255 -10.37 -11.64 -5.21
C LEU A 255 -10.34 -10.11 -5.19
N LYS A 256 -10.24 -9.53 -3.98
CA LYS A 256 -9.89 -8.12 -3.82
C LYS A 256 -8.55 -7.90 -4.52
N MET A 257 -8.44 -6.79 -5.23
CA MET A 257 -7.16 -6.34 -5.71
C MET A 257 -7.15 -4.83 -5.86
N ARG A 258 -5.94 -4.29 -5.94
CA ARG A 258 -5.70 -2.93 -6.40
C ARG A 258 -4.51 -2.92 -7.36
N PHE A 259 -4.35 -1.82 -8.09
CA PHE A 259 -3.12 -1.59 -8.83
C PHE A 259 -2.03 -1.00 -7.94
N THR A 260 -0.79 -0.99 -8.44
CA THR A 260 0.31 -0.21 -7.88
C THR A 260 0.89 0.72 -8.95
N SER A 261 1.17 1.96 -8.58
CA SER A 261 1.95 2.92 -9.35
C SER A 261 2.79 3.78 -8.41
N GLY A 262 3.41 4.84 -8.90
CA GLY A 262 4.12 5.77 -8.05
C GLY A 262 5.04 6.69 -8.82
N THR A 263 5.11 7.96 -8.41
CA THR A 263 6.05 8.91 -9.00
C THR A 263 7.49 8.39 -9.01
N GLY A 264 8.11 8.47 -10.19
CA GLY A 264 9.53 8.14 -10.37
C GLY A 264 9.80 6.81 -11.05
N ALA A 265 8.80 5.93 -11.21
CA ALA A 265 8.96 4.65 -11.90
C ALA A 265 9.50 4.82 -13.32
N GLU A 266 8.92 5.74 -14.10
CA GLU A 266 9.30 5.95 -15.50
C GLU A 266 10.71 6.55 -15.64
N VAL A 267 11.12 7.34 -14.65
CA VAL A 267 12.47 7.89 -14.58
C VAL A 267 13.48 6.79 -14.23
N GLN A 268 13.15 5.95 -13.25
CA GLN A 268 14.00 4.83 -12.83
C GLN A 268 14.15 3.79 -13.93
N MET A 269 13.10 3.58 -14.73
CA MET A 269 13.09 2.68 -15.89
C MET A 269 13.58 3.36 -17.18
N GLY A 270 13.91 4.65 -17.14
CA GLY A 270 14.67 5.34 -18.19
C GLY A 270 13.86 5.96 -19.32
N TYR A 271 12.52 5.98 -19.24
CA TYR A 271 11.63 6.48 -20.31
C TYR A 271 10.52 7.38 -19.77
N ALA A 272 10.88 8.49 -19.14
CA ALA A 272 9.93 9.48 -18.61
C ALA A 272 9.43 10.52 -19.66
N GLU A 273 9.85 10.41 -20.92
CA GLU A 273 9.39 11.28 -22.03
C GLU A 273 9.49 12.80 -21.77
N GLY A 274 10.47 13.18 -20.94
CA GLY A 274 10.70 14.55 -20.48
C GLY A 274 9.61 15.12 -19.57
N LYS A 275 8.62 14.33 -19.16
CA LYS A 275 7.50 14.74 -18.32
C LYS A 275 7.86 14.74 -16.84
N SER A 276 7.14 15.52 -16.03
CA SER A 276 7.27 15.43 -14.59
C SER A 276 6.75 14.09 -14.07
N MET A 277 7.33 13.66 -12.95
CA MET A 277 6.90 12.42 -12.30
C MET A 277 5.42 12.47 -11.95
N LEU A 278 4.92 13.60 -11.42
CA LEU A 278 3.50 13.70 -11.05
C LEU A 278 2.59 13.61 -12.27
N TYR A 279 2.93 14.21 -13.42
CA TYR A 279 2.09 14.06 -14.61
C TYR A 279 1.99 12.61 -15.07
N LEU A 280 3.10 11.89 -15.10
CA LEU A 280 3.12 10.48 -15.47
C LEU A 280 2.31 9.63 -14.47
N GLU A 281 2.46 9.91 -13.18
CA GLU A 281 1.70 9.24 -12.14
C GLU A 281 0.20 9.52 -12.26
N VAL A 282 -0.23 10.73 -12.63
CA VAL A 282 -1.66 11.00 -12.87
C VAL A 282 -2.19 10.16 -14.03
N ARG A 283 -1.38 9.89 -15.07
CA ARG A 283 -1.78 8.93 -16.13
C ARG A 283 -1.97 7.52 -15.55
N CYS A 284 -1.07 7.06 -14.68
CA CYS A 284 -1.22 5.78 -13.96
C CYS A 284 -2.52 5.70 -13.16
N ILE A 285 -2.83 6.74 -12.38
CA ILE A 285 -4.04 6.79 -11.57
C ILE A 285 -5.29 6.75 -12.46
N MET A 286 -5.27 7.44 -13.60
CA MET A 286 -6.38 7.41 -14.55
C MET A 286 -6.50 6.08 -15.27
N ILE A 287 -5.40 5.36 -15.53
CA ILE A 287 -5.46 3.96 -15.99
C ILE A 287 -6.16 3.09 -14.93
N ALA A 288 -5.80 3.22 -13.65
CA ALA A 288 -6.47 2.49 -12.57
C ALA A 288 -7.97 2.79 -12.51
N LYS A 289 -8.34 4.07 -12.64
CA LYS A 289 -9.74 4.49 -12.70
C LYS A 289 -10.47 3.89 -13.91
N GLY A 290 -9.88 3.98 -15.10
CA GLY A 290 -10.48 3.48 -16.34
C GLY A 290 -10.60 1.96 -16.39
N ALA A 291 -9.68 1.24 -15.74
CA ALA A 291 -9.75 -0.21 -15.61
C ALA A 291 -10.87 -0.67 -14.66
N GLY A 292 -11.51 0.25 -13.92
CA GLY A 292 -12.55 -0.08 -12.95
C GLY A 292 -12.01 -0.75 -11.69
N VAL A 293 -10.71 -0.57 -11.39
CA VAL A 293 -10.11 -1.07 -10.15
C VAL A 293 -10.59 -0.23 -8.98
N GLN A 294 -10.79 -0.86 -7.82
CA GLN A 294 -11.36 -0.20 -6.65
C GLN A 294 -10.37 0.73 -5.91
N GLY A 295 -9.08 0.61 -6.19
CA GLY A 295 -8.02 1.23 -5.42
C GLY A 295 -6.67 1.21 -6.09
N LEU A 296 -5.73 1.90 -5.47
CA LEU A 296 -4.37 2.04 -5.96
C LEU A 296 -3.39 2.21 -4.79
N GLN A 297 -2.32 1.43 -4.82
CA GLN A 297 -1.13 1.72 -4.04
C GLN A 297 -0.29 2.76 -4.81
N ASN A 298 -0.11 3.95 -4.24
CA ASN A 298 0.81 4.96 -4.77
C ASN A 298 1.37 5.87 -3.67
N GLY A 299 2.15 6.87 -4.04
CA GLY A 299 3.00 7.63 -3.14
C GLY A 299 4.47 7.27 -3.35
N SER A 300 4.88 7.16 -4.61
CA SER A 300 6.18 6.73 -5.14
C SER A 300 6.60 5.28 -4.87
N ILE A 301 6.17 4.69 -3.75
CA ILE A 301 6.35 3.25 -3.46
C ILE A 301 7.85 2.90 -3.50
N SER A 302 8.23 1.84 -4.24
CA SER A 302 9.61 1.39 -4.40
C SER A 302 10.53 2.43 -5.06
N CYS A 303 9.98 3.46 -5.70
CA CYS A 303 10.72 4.49 -6.40
C CYS A 303 10.97 5.75 -5.55
N ILE A 304 10.61 5.79 -4.27
CA ILE A 304 10.67 6.98 -3.39
C ILE A 304 12.03 7.69 -3.35
N GLY A 305 13.13 6.99 -3.63
CA GLY A 305 14.45 7.58 -3.78
C GLY A 305 14.52 8.61 -4.92
N VAL A 306 13.71 8.48 -5.97
CA VAL A 306 13.71 9.35 -7.15
C VAL A 306 13.03 10.71 -6.87
N PRO A 307 11.73 10.81 -6.51
CA PRO A 307 11.16 12.09 -6.09
C PRO A 307 11.83 12.59 -4.81
N GLY A 308 12.25 11.69 -3.90
CA GLY A 308 13.05 12.04 -2.74
C GLY A 308 14.35 12.77 -3.09
N ALA A 309 14.92 12.60 -4.28
CA ALA A 309 16.17 13.26 -4.65
C ALA A 309 16.01 14.70 -5.17
N VAL A 310 14.81 15.11 -5.58
CA VAL A 310 14.56 16.41 -6.25
C VAL A 310 13.74 17.39 -5.39
N ALA A 311 13.68 18.64 -5.81
CA ALA A 311 12.89 19.66 -5.12
C ALA A 311 11.38 19.36 -5.21
N GLY A 312 10.66 19.55 -4.10
CA GLY A 312 9.20 19.36 -4.07
C GLY A 312 8.75 17.89 -4.19
N GLY A 313 9.64 16.91 -4.27
CA GLY A 313 9.24 15.51 -4.49
C GLY A 313 8.38 14.92 -3.39
N ILE A 314 8.68 15.16 -2.12
CA ILE A 314 7.82 14.67 -1.01
C ILE A 314 6.44 15.35 -1.02
N ARG A 315 6.33 16.59 -1.55
CA ARG A 315 5.03 17.22 -1.80
C ARG A 315 4.30 16.54 -2.95
N ALA A 316 5.00 16.18 -4.04
CA ALA A 316 4.39 15.45 -5.16
C ALA A 316 3.88 14.07 -4.73
N VAL A 317 4.58 13.39 -3.82
CA VAL A 317 4.14 12.13 -3.19
C VAL A 317 2.81 12.28 -2.44
N LEU A 318 2.60 13.39 -1.72
CA LEU A 318 1.28 13.67 -1.15
C LEU A 318 0.26 14.03 -2.24
N GLY A 319 0.70 14.77 -3.27
CA GLY A 319 -0.10 15.16 -4.41
C GLY A 319 -0.72 13.97 -5.14
N GLU A 320 0.05 12.94 -5.47
CA GLU A 320 -0.47 11.74 -6.14
C GLU A 320 -1.47 10.96 -5.26
N ASN A 321 -1.26 10.89 -3.94
CA ASN A 321 -2.25 10.27 -3.04
C ASN A 321 -3.57 11.07 -3.02
N LEU A 322 -3.48 12.40 -3.04
CA LEU A 322 -4.66 13.26 -3.17
C LEU A 322 -5.36 13.02 -4.52
N VAL A 323 -4.62 12.87 -5.61
CA VAL A 323 -5.20 12.55 -6.93
C VAL A 323 -5.98 11.24 -6.88
N THR A 324 -5.40 10.18 -6.32
CA THR A 324 -6.06 8.87 -6.16
C THR A 324 -7.38 9.00 -5.42
N THR A 325 -7.35 9.63 -4.24
CA THR A 325 -8.57 9.78 -3.42
C THR A 325 -9.62 10.68 -4.08
N MET A 326 -9.21 11.75 -4.76
CA MET A 326 -10.15 12.64 -5.42
C MET A 326 -10.74 12.05 -6.70
N LEU A 327 -10.10 11.04 -7.31
CA LEU A 327 -10.66 10.21 -8.39
C LEU A 327 -11.53 9.06 -7.86
N ASP A 328 -11.87 9.07 -6.57
CA ASP A 328 -12.75 8.11 -5.90
C ASP A 328 -12.20 6.68 -5.93
N LEU A 329 -10.89 6.56 -5.71
CA LEU A 329 -10.20 5.29 -5.51
C LEU A 329 -9.78 5.16 -4.04
N GLU A 330 -9.74 3.92 -3.56
CA GLU A 330 -9.01 3.58 -2.33
C GLU A 330 -7.53 3.92 -2.53
N VAL A 331 -6.88 4.50 -1.51
CA VAL A 331 -5.44 4.76 -1.56
C VAL A 331 -4.67 3.99 -0.47
N ALA A 332 -3.73 3.16 -0.90
CA ALA A 332 -2.68 2.62 -0.05
C ALA A 332 -1.43 3.48 -0.26
N SER A 333 -1.12 4.35 0.70
CA SER A 333 -0.44 5.63 0.40
C SER A 333 1.09 5.64 0.53
N GLY A 334 1.73 4.53 0.20
CA GLY A 334 3.18 4.37 0.30
C GLY A 334 3.63 4.34 1.76
N ASN A 335 4.64 5.13 2.11
CA ASN A 335 5.35 5.04 3.40
C ASN A 335 6.01 3.67 3.65
N ASP A 336 6.08 2.86 2.60
CA ASP A 336 6.40 1.44 2.57
C ASP A 336 7.87 1.17 2.19
N GLN A 337 8.62 2.23 1.86
CA GLN A 337 9.97 2.12 1.30
C GLN A 337 10.96 3.13 1.91
N THR A 338 12.21 2.71 2.10
CA THR A 338 13.30 3.57 2.56
C THR A 338 13.75 4.58 1.50
N PHE A 339 14.05 5.81 1.91
CA PHE A 339 14.60 6.85 1.02
C PHE A 339 15.62 7.78 1.68
N THR A 340 15.79 7.67 3.00
CA THR A 340 16.61 8.59 3.79
C THR A 340 17.25 7.88 4.97
N HIS A 341 18.44 8.31 5.33
CA HIS A 341 19.13 7.87 6.54
C HIS A 341 18.70 8.71 7.77
N SER A 342 17.89 9.76 7.58
CA SER A 342 17.52 10.67 8.65
C SER A 342 16.15 10.34 9.25
N PRO A 343 16.08 10.04 10.57
CA PRO A 343 14.80 9.87 11.26
C PRO A 343 13.85 11.06 11.10
N ILE A 344 14.39 12.28 11.13
CA ILE A 344 13.60 13.52 10.96
C ILE A 344 12.92 13.54 9.59
N ARG A 345 13.64 13.15 8.54
CA ARG A 345 13.14 13.21 7.16
C ARG A 345 12.15 12.10 6.86
N LYS A 346 12.39 10.86 7.35
CA LYS A 346 11.42 9.76 7.20
C LYS A 346 10.11 10.09 7.91
N THR A 347 10.17 10.66 9.12
CA THR A 347 8.99 11.11 9.87
C THR A 347 8.24 12.21 9.10
N ALA A 348 8.93 13.23 8.62
CA ALA A 348 8.29 14.32 7.87
C ALA A 348 7.55 13.84 6.62
N ARG A 349 8.09 12.83 5.91
CA ARG A 349 7.43 12.17 4.78
C ARG A 349 6.16 11.46 5.25
N THR A 350 6.25 10.62 6.28
CA THR A 350 5.09 9.89 6.83
C THR A 350 3.97 10.79 7.34
N MET A 351 4.30 11.94 7.95
CA MET A 351 3.29 12.86 8.49
C MET A 351 2.31 13.35 7.44
N MET A 352 2.69 13.35 6.16
CA MET A 352 1.83 13.79 5.06
C MET A 352 0.59 12.90 4.89
N GLN A 353 0.69 11.60 5.17
CA GLN A 353 -0.44 10.66 5.11
C GLN A 353 -0.97 10.29 6.49
N PHE A 354 -0.09 10.24 7.51
CA PHE A 354 -0.47 9.92 8.88
C PHE A 354 -1.45 10.93 9.47
N LEU A 355 -1.18 12.23 9.33
CA LEU A 355 -2.00 13.29 9.93
C LEU A 355 -3.43 13.35 9.37
N PRO A 356 -3.64 13.37 8.03
CA PRO A 356 -5.00 13.37 7.49
C PRO A 356 -5.67 11.99 7.56
N GLY A 357 -4.87 10.91 7.58
CA GLY A 357 -5.30 9.54 7.38
C GLY A 357 -5.60 9.24 5.90
N THR A 358 -5.25 8.05 5.47
CA THR A 358 -5.59 7.47 4.15
C THR A 358 -6.28 6.12 4.35
N ASP A 359 -6.77 5.49 3.28
CA ASP A 359 -7.40 4.17 3.42
C ASP A 359 -6.41 3.17 4.03
N PHE A 360 -5.14 3.24 3.61
CA PHE A 360 -3.99 2.68 4.34
C PHE A 360 -2.85 3.70 4.45
N ILE A 361 -2.55 4.14 5.68
CA ILE A 361 -1.52 5.16 5.99
C ILE A 361 -0.14 4.71 5.52
N PHE A 362 0.20 3.47 5.81
CA PHE A 362 1.27 2.77 5.14
C PHE A 362 0.63 1.73 4.25
N SER A 363 1.19 1.59 3.05
CA SER A 363 0.96 0.44 2.20
C SER A 363 2.04 -0.64 2.39
N GLY A 364 2.69 -0.68 3.57
CA GLY A 364 3.85 -1.54 3.79
C GLY A 364 4.75 -1.10 4.92
N TYR A 365 4.20 -0.76 6.09
CA TYR A 365 4.99 -0.62 7.32
C TYR A 365 5.78 -1.92 7.53
N SER A 366 7.10 -1.90 7.75
CA SER A 366 7.79 -3.18 7.97
C SER A 366 7.48 -3.72 9.36
N SER A 367 6.70 -4.81 9.47
CA SER A 367 6.45 -5.44 10.78
C SER A 367 7.64 -6.27 11.29
N VAL A 368 8.72 -6.27 10.52
CA VAL A 368 10.02 -6.88 10.80
C VAL A 368 11.09 -5.78 10.79
N PRO A 369 12.25 -5.97 11.42
CA PRO A 369 13.34 -5.01 11.27
C PRO A 369 13.76 -4.89 9.80
N ASN A 370 14.16 -3.70 9.36
CA ASN A 370 14.41 -3.43 7.95
C ASN A 370 15.51 -4.29 7.31
N TYR A 371 16.41 -4.90 8.10
CA TYR A 371 17.36 -5.87 7.57
C TYR A 371 16.71 -7.16 7.05
N ASP A 372 15.46 -7.43 7.43
CA ASP A 372 14.62 -8.55 6.98
C ASP A 372 13.56 -8.14 5.96
N ASN A 373 13.42 -6.84 5.70
CA ASN A 373 12.43 -6.35 4.77
C ASN A 373 12.88 -6.62 3.32
N MET A 374 12.17 -7.53 2.64
CA MET A 374 12.52 -7.97 1.29
C MET A 374 12.06 -7.03 0.18
N PHE A 375 11.39 -5.93 0.55
CA PHE A 375 11.16 -4.79 -0.31
C PHE A 375 12.32 -3.79 -0.24
N ALA A 376 13.49 -4.16 0.33
CA ALA A 376 14.64 -3.28 0.54
C ALA A 376 14.45 -2.21 1.64
N GLY A 377 13.60 -2.50 2.62
CA GLY A 377 13.38 -1.67 3.79
C GLY A 377 12.16 -0.77 3.63
N SER A 378 11.34 -0.66 4.67
CA SER A 378 10.25 0.30 4.74
C SER A 378 10.65 1.62 5.39
N ASN A 379 9.85 2.67 5.16
CA ASN A 379 10.07 3.97 5.78
C ASN A 379 9.98 3.90 7.31
N PHE A 380 9.13 3.00 7.85
CA PHE A 380 9.07 2.63 9.26
C PHE A 380 9.16 1.12 9.41
N ASP A 381 9.81 0.64 10.46
CA ASP A 381 9.97 -0.78 10.71
C ASP A 381 9.62 -1.22 12.14
N ALA A 382 9.85 -2.50 12.48
CA ALA A 382 9.50 -3.03 13.78
C ALA A 382 10.15 -2.26 14.95
N GLU A 383 11.29 -1.61 14.73
CA GLU A 383 11.99 -0.84 15.76
C GLU A 383 11.33 0.54 15.99
N ASP A 384 10.47 0.99 15.07
CA ASP A 384 9.71 2.25 15.19
C ASP A 384 8.33 2.08 15.83
N PHE A 385 7.92 0.88 16.26
CA PHE A 385 6.55 0.63 16.75
C PHE A 385 6.19 1.53 17.94
N ASP A 386 7.09 1.67 18.91
CA ASP A 386 6.84 2.48 20.10
C ASP A 386 6.74 3.98 19.76
N ASP A 387 7.62 4.48 18.89
CA ASP A 387 7.56 5.86 18.39
C ASP A 387 6.23 6.11 17.66
N TYR A 388 5.78 5.16 16.83
CA TYR A 388 4.52 5.28 16.10
C TYR A 388 3.28 5.29 17.03
N LEU A 389 3.29 4.50 18.10
CA LEU A 389 2.23 4.52 19.12
C LEU A 389 2.23 5.84 19.91
N ILE A 390 3.41 6.35 20.25
CA ILE A 390 3.55 7.65 20.94
C ILE A 390 3.05 8.78 20.04
N LEU A 391 3.35 8.77 18.73
CA LEU A 391 2.86 9.78 17.79
C LEU A 391 1.33 9.79 17.69
N GLN A 392 0.68 8.63 17.67
CA GLN A 392 -0.79 8.53 17.70
C GLN A 392 -1.37 9.17 18.96
N ARG A 393 -0.76 8.87 20.11
CA ARG A 393 -1.14 9.42 21.41
C ARG A 393 -0.94 10.94 21.47
N ASP A 394 0.22 11.43 21.07
CA ASP A 394 0.60 12.84 21.21
C ASP A 394 -0.25 13.76 20.32
N LEU A 395 -0.60 13.28 19.12
CA LEU A 395 -1.32 14.07 18.13
C LEU A 395 -2.84 13.81 18.14
N LYS A 396 -3.31 12.85 18.94
CA LYS A 396 -4.69 12.33 18.89
C LYS A 396 -5.07 11.93 17.45
N VAL A 397 -4.17 11.21 16.81
CA VAL A 397 -4.32 10.69 15.44
C VAL A 397 -4.43 9.17 15.51
N ASP A 398 -5.36 8.60 14.75
CA ASP A 398 -5.46 7.17 14.59
C ASP A 398 -4.55 6.71 13.44
N GLY A 399 -3.44 6.06 13.79
CA GLY A 399 -2.48 5.47 12.85
C GLY A 399 -2.79 4.02 12.49
N GLY A 400 -3.93 3.49 12.92
CA GLY A 400 -4.34 2.11 12.66
C GLY A 400 -3.65 1.04 13.52
N LEU A 401 -2.76 1.42 14.45
CA LEU A 401 -2.05 0.49 15.33
C LEU A 401 -2.43 0.65 16.80
N LYS A 402 -2.13 -0.35 17.63
CA LYS A 402 -2.37 -0.33 19.06
C LYS A 402 -1.20 -0.93 19.85
N PRO A 403 -1.00 -0.51 21.11
CA PRO A 403 -0.04 -1.15 21.99
C PRO A 403 -0.44 -2.60 22.26
N ILE A 404 0.56 -3.47 22.38
CA ILE A 404 0.43 -4.86 22.81
C ILE A 404 1.46 -5.13 23.89
N THR A 405 1.23 -6.12 24.74
CA THR A 405 2.23 -6.56 25.72
C THR A 405 3.17 -7.61 25.11
N GLU A 406 4.36 -7.74 25.68
CA GLU A 406 5.33 -8.77 25.29
C GLU A 406 4.77 -10.18 25.48
N GLU A 407 4.00 -10.42 26.56
CA GLU A 407 3.36 -11.71 26.81
C GLU A 407 2.34 -12.07 25.72
N GLU A 408 1.55 -11.10 25.25
CA GLU A 408 0.61 -11.32 24.16
C GLU A 408 1.33 -11.60 22.84
N ALA A 409 2.42 -10.87 22.56
CA ALA A 409 3.27 -11.09 21.39
C ALA A 409 3.87 -12.51 21.40
N ILE A 410 4.55 -12.91 22.48
CA ILE A 410 5.13 -14.25 22.66
C ILE A 410 4.07 -15.33 22.42
N ARG A 411 2.91 -15.19 23.07
CA ARG A 411 1.83 -16.19 22.97
C ARG A 411 1.31 -16.33 21.54
N VAL A 412 1.10 -15.22 20.83
CA VAL A 412 0.52 -15.24 19.48
C VAL A 412 1.52 -15.72 18.44
N ARG A 413 2.80 -15.31 18.56
CA ARG A 413 3.92 -15.80 17.75
C ARG A 413 4.13 -17.30 17.90
N ASN A 414 4.14 -17.79 19.14
CA ASN A 414 4.28 -19.22 19.42
C ASN A 414 3.15 -20.04 18.79
N LYS A 415 1.90 -19.57 18.97
CA LYS A 415 0.73 -20.24 18.40
C LYS A 415 0.82 -20.33 16.89
N ALA A 416 1.25 -19.26 16.22
CA ALA A 416 1.40 -19.24 14.76
C ALA A 416 2.52 -20.17 14.28
N ALA A 417 3.67 -20.17 14.96
CA ALA A 417 4.77 -21.08 14.67
C ALA A 417 4.36 -22.56 14.86
N ARG A 418 3.60 -22.89 15.93
CA ARG A 418 3.03 -24.23 16.15
C ARG A 418 1.98 -24.61 15.10
N ALA A 419 1.14 -23.66 14.68
CA ALA A 419 0.16 -23.90 13.61
C ALA A 419 0.86 -24.21 12.28
N MET A 420 1.92 -23.47 11.94
CA MET A 420 2.75 -23.75 10.77
C MET A 420 3.46 -25.10 10.84
N GLN A 421 4.03 -25.43 12.00
CA GLN A 421 4.63 -26.75 12.25
C GLN A 421 3.62 -27.87 11.97
N ALA A 422 2.38 -27.69 12.42
CA ALA A 422 1.32 -28.65 12.19
C ALA A 422 0.91 -28.75 10.71
N VAL A 423 0.75 -27.62 10.02
CA VAL A 423 0.44 -27.60 8.58
C VAL A 423 1.54 -28.29 7.77
N PHE A 424 2.80 -28.01 8.06
CA PHE A 424 3.93 -28.64 7.37
C PHE A 424 3.94 -30.16 7.57
N ARG A 425 3.67 -30.63 8.81
CA ARG A 425 3.55 -32.06 9.09
C ARG A 425 2.39 -32.70 8.31
N GLU A 426 1.19 -32.12 8.35
CA GLU A 426 0.00 -32.68 7.70
C GLU A 426 0.10 -32.68 6.17
N LEU A 427 0.78 -31.69 5.58
CA LEU A 427 0.98 -31.61 4.13
C LEU A 427 2.23 -32.36 3.64
N ALA A 428 2.95 -33.03 4.55
CA ALA A 428 4.21 -33.75 4.30
C ALA A 428 5.30 -32.84 3.68
N LEU A 429 5.47 -31.66 4.27
CA LEU A 429 6.51 -30.68 3.93
C LEU A 429 7.74 -30.86 4.84
N PRO A 430 8.89 -30.23 4.51
CA PRO A 430 10.12 -30.39 5.27
C PRO A 430 9.93 -29.99 6.73
N THR A 431 10.43 -30.81 7.65
CA THR A 431 10.07 -30.70 9.07
C THR A 431 10.35 -29.31 9.63
N ILE A 432 9.42 -28.80 10.43
CA ILE A 432 9.63 -27.65 11.32
C ILE A 432 9.88 -28.20 12.71
N THR A 433 11.06 -27.94 13.24
CA THR A 433 11.48 -28.43 14.56
C THR A 433 10.94 -27.57 15.69
N ASP A 434 10.95 -28.10 16.92
CA ASP A 434 10.59 -27.33 18.11
C ASP A 434 11.58 -26.18 18.39
N GLU A 435 12.85 -26.34 18.00
CA GLU A 435 13.88 -25.29 18.06
C GLU A 435 13.50 -24.10 17.16
N GLU A 436 13.02 -24.36 15.94
CA GLU A 436 12.56 -23.30 15.03
C GLU A 436 11.29 -22.61 15.56
N VAL A 437 10.40 -23.36 16.19
CA VAL A 437 9.19 -22.79 16.82
C VAL A 437 9.57 -21.88 17.99
N GLU A 438 10.47 -22.34 18.86
CA GLU A 438 10.97 -21.55 19.99
C GLU A 438 11.72 -20.31 19.49
N ALA A 439 12.60 -20.45 18.50
CA ALA A 439 13.29 -19.32 17.90
C ALA A 439 12.31 -18.28 17.33
N ALA A 440 11.34 -18.68 16.51
CA ALA A 440 10.36 -17.76 15.92
C ALA A 440 9.50 -17.06 16.98
N THR A 441 9.26 -17.72 18.12
CA THR A 441 8.49 -17.17 19.24
C THR A 441 9.17 -15.93 19.83
N TYR A 442 10.50 -15.94 19.94
CA TYR A 442 11.28 -14.91 20.65
C TYR A 442 12.20 -14.08 19.73
N ALA A 443 12.25 -14.38 18.43
CA ALA A 443 13.07 -13.69 17.46
C ALA A 443 12.67 -12.22 17.31
N HIS A 444 13.69 -11.35 17.14
CA HIS A 444 13.51 -10.02 16.55
C HIS A 444 13.48 -10.13 15.02
N GLY A 445 14.32 -11.00 14.46
CA GLY A 445 14.28 -11.34 13.04
C GLY A 445 15.13 -12.55 12.70
N SER A 446 15.50 -12.70 11.43
CA SER A 446 16.11 -13.91 10.86
C SER A 446 17.50 -14.22 11.38
N LYS A 447 18.15 -13.26 12.05
CA LYS A 447 19.40 -13.47 12.78
C LYS A 447 19.23 -14.41 13.96
N ASP A 448 18.03 -14.46 14.53
CA ASP A 448 17.68 -15.32 15.66
C ASP A 448 17.09 -16.67 15.21
N MET A 449 16.85 -16.84 13.90
CA MET A 449 16.26 -18.04 13.32
C MET A 449 17.33 -19.08 12.90
N PRO A 450 17.14 -20.37 13.26
CA PRO A 450 17.94 -21.46 12.72
C PRO A 450 17.92 -21.50 11.18
N ASN A 451 19.00 -21.99 10.58
CA ASN A 451 19.05 -22.16 9.14
C ASN A 451 18.25 -23.39 8.72
N ARG A 452 17.42 -23.23 7.69
CA ARG A 452 16.70 -24.34 7.06
C ARG A 452 17.44 -24.90 5.87
N ASN A 453 17.10 -26.12 5.48
CA ASN A 453 17.58 -26.73 4.25
C ASN A 453 16.85 -26.12 3.05
N VAL A 454 17.39 -25.01 2.54
CA VAL A 454 16.80 -24.25 1.42
C VAL A 454 16.49 -25.14 0.23
N VAL A 455 17.37 -26.06 -0.16
CA VAL A 455 17.15 -26.91 -1.34
C VAL A 455 15.94 -27.83 -1.17
N GLU A 456 15.73 -28.34 0.04
CA GLU A 456 14.60 -29.21 0.36
C GLU A 456 13.29 -28.42 0.40
N ASP A 457 13.30 -27.24 1.03
CA ASP A 457 12.16 -26.33 1.04
C ASP A 457 11.75 -25.90 -0.38
N LEU A 458 12.71 -25.52 -1.24
CA LEU A 458 12.41 -25.10 -2.61
C LEU A 458 11.78 -26.22 -3.44
N LYS A 459 12.20 -27.48 -3.24
CA LYS A 459 11.57 -28.64 -3.90
C LYS A 459 10.14 -28.83 -3.40
N ALA A 460 9.94 -28.80 -2.09
CA ALA A 460 8.64 -29.01 -1.47
C ALA A 460 7.63 -27.89 -1.82
N ALA A 461 8.07 -26.63 -1.87
CA ALA A 461 7.24 -25.50 -2.27
C ALA A 461 6.74 -25.64 -3.72
N GLN A 462 7.60 -26.10 -4.63
CA GLN A 462 7.21 -26.39 -6.02
C GLN A 462 6.27 -27.60 -6.11
N GLU A 463 6.57 -28.68 -5.39
CA GLU A 463 5.72 -29.88 -5.34
C GLU A 463 4.32 -29.58 -4.79
N LEU A 464 4.21 -28.66 -3.83
CA LEU A 464 2.94 -28.22 -3.26
C LEU A 464 2.03 -27.59 -4.33
N LEU A 465 2.59 -26.76 -5.23
CA LEU A 465 1.83 -26.25 -6.38
C LEU A 465 1.50 -27.34 -7.41
N GLN A 466 2.42 -28.27 -7.67
CA GLN A 466 2.21 -29.37 -8.63
C GLN A 466 1.14 -30.36 -8.17
N ARG A 467 1.06 -30.60 -6.85
CA ARG A 467 0.03 -31.41 -6.20
C ARG A 467 -1.35 -30.76 -6.21
N GLY A 468 -1.46 -29.50 -6.64
CA GLY A 468 -2.71 -28.75 -6.66
C GLY A 468 -3.27 -28.51 -5.25
N ILE A 469 -2.40 -28.38 -4.24
CA ILE A 469 -2.83 -28.04 -2.88
C ILE A 469 -3.48 -26.65 -2.91
N THR A 470 -4.59 -26.52 -2.20
CA THR A 470 -5.39 -25.29 -2.16
C THR A 470 -5.54 -24.76 -0.73
N GLY A 471 -6.10 -23.56 -0.60
CA GLY A 471 -6.53 -23.00 0.68
C GLY A 471 -7.41 -23.94 1.52
N LEU A 472 -8.25 -24.76 0.88
CA LEU A 472 -9.08 -25.75 1.59
C LEU A 472 -8.26 -26.89 2.19
N ASP A 473 -7.13 -27.24 1.60
CA ASP A 473 -6.23 -28.26 2.15
C ASP A 473 -5.45 -27.72 3.35
N ILE A 474 -5.12 -26.42 3.34
CA ILE A 474 -4.58 -25.70 4.51
C ILE A 474 -5.61 -25.72 5.65
N VAL A 475 -6.88 -25.40 5.36
CA VAL A 475 -7.98 -25.46 6.35
C VAL A 475 -8.08 -26.86 6.96
N LYS A 476 -8.06 -27.92 6.13
CA LYS A 476 -8.12 -29.31 6.62
C LYS A 476 -6.89 -29.67 7.47
N ALA A 477 -5.69 -29.24 7.10
CA ALA A 477 -4.46 -29.49 7.84
C ALA A 477 -4.50 -28.86 9.24
N LEU A 478 -4.94 -27.61 9.33
CA LEU A 478 -5.14 -26.90 10.59
C LEU A 478 -6.19 -27.60 11.46
N TYR A 479 -7.36 -27.90 10.88
CA TYR A 479 -8.46 -28.54 11.60
C TYR A 479 -8.07 -29.91 12.18
N LYS A 480 -7.44 -30.78 11.37
CA LYS A 480 -6.98 -32.10 11.82
C LYS A 480 -5.93 -32.05 12.93
N SER A 481 -5.17 -30.96 12.98
CA SER A 481 -4.11 -30.75 13.98
C SER A 481 -4.59 -30.04 15.24
N GLY A 482 -5.91 -29.80 15.39
CA GLY A 482 -6.49 -29.16 16.57
C GLY A 482 -6.46 -27.62 16.56
N PHE A 483 -6.08 -26.99 15.44
CA PHE A 483 -6.13 -25.54 15.25
C PHE A 483 -7.46 -25.13 14.59
N GLU A 484 -8.58 -25.55 15.18
CA GLU A 484 -9.91 -25.38 14.60
C GLU A 484 -10.30 -23.91 14.43
N ASP A 485 -9.88 -23.05 15.35
CA ASP A 485 -10.10 -21.61 15.29
C ASP A 485 -9.37 -20.96 14.10
N ILE A 486 -8.10 -21.29 13.89
CA ILE A 486 -7.32 -20.80 12.73
C ILE A 486 -7.90 -21.38 11.44
N ALA A 487 -8.29 -22.66 11.43
CA ALA A 487 -8.93 -23.29 10.28
C ALA A 487 -10.23 -22.57 9.88
N ASN A 488 -11.06 -22.21 10.86
CA ASN A 488 -12.27 -21.43 10.64
C ASN A 488 -11.97 -20.02 10.11
N ASN A 489 -10.92 -19.37 10.61
CA ASN A 489 -10.52 -18.05 10.13
C ASN A 489 -10.08 -18.10 8.66
N VAL A 490 -9.19 -19.03 8.29
CA VAL A 490 -8.75 -19.22 6.90
C VAL A 490 -9.95 -19.54 6.00
N LEU A 491 -10.87 -20.40 6.45
CA LEU A 491 -12.09 -20.72 5.69
C LEU A 491 -12.98 -19.48 5.51
N ASN A 492 -13.13 -18.63 6.53
CA ASN A 492 -13.92 -17.42 6.43
C ASN A 492 -13.28 -16.38 5.51
N MET A 493 -11.95 -16.31 5.42
CA MET A 493 -11.27 -15.51 4.38
C MET A 493 -11.56 -16.04 2.98
N LEU A 494 -11.54 -17.35 2.77
CA LEU A 494 -11.90 -17.94 1.47
C LEU A 494 -13.36 -17.68 1.09
N LYS A 495 -14.29 -17.63 2.06
CA LYS A 495 -15.71 -17.32 1.83
C LYS A 495 -15.94 -15.89 1.35
N GLN A 496 -15.04 -14.94 1.63
CA GLN A 496 -15.15 -13.56 1.13
C GLN A 496 -15.24 -13.51 -0.40
N ARG A 497 -14.57 -14.46 -1.05
CA ARG A 497 -14.58 -14.62 -2.51
C ARG A 497 -15.94 -15.01 -3.08
N VAL A 498 -16.79 -15.63 -2.25
CA VAL A 498 -18.15 -16.02 -2.64
C VAL A 498 -19.10 -14.84 -2.46
N ALA A 499 -18.95 -14.07 -1.38
CA ALA A 499 -19.80 -12.93 -1.09
C ALA A 499 -19.51 -11.74 -2.02
N GLY A 500 -18.24 -11.47 -2.31
CA GLY A 500 -17.82 -10.34 -3.14
C GLY A 500 -17.85 -8.98 -2.44
N ASP A 501 -18.32 -8.90 -1.19
CA ASP A 501 -18.45 -7.64 -0.45
C ASP A 501 -17.11 -6.90 -0.32
N TYR A 502 -16.01 -7.63 -0.10
CA TYR A 502 -14.68 -7.05 0.02
C TYR A 502 -14.02 -6.68 -1.33
N LEU A 503 -14.74 -6.77 -2.45
CA LEU A 503 -14.27 -6.24 -3.74
C LEU A 503 -14.51 -4.74 -3.87
N HIS A 504 -15.32 -4.14 -2.98
CA HIS A 504 -15.60 -2.72 -3.01
C HIS A 504 -14.41 -1.88 -2.51
N THR A 505 -14.44 -0.59 -2.87
CA THR A 505 -13.45 0.42 -2.48
C THR A 505 -13.18 0.42 -0.98
N SER A 506 -11.90 0.44 -0.60
CA SER A 506 -11.43 0.58 0.80
C SER A 506 -11.83 -0.55 1.73
N SER A 507 -11.97 -1.76 1.19
CA SER A 507 -12.41 -2.93 1.93
C SER A 507 -11.34 -3.51 2.87
N ILE A 508 -11.70 -3.61 4.14
CA ILE A 508 -11.02 -4.39 5.19
C ILE A 508 -12.04 -5.31 5.87
N ILE A 509 -11.57 -6.21 6.72
CA ILE A 509 -12.43 -7.17 7.42
C ILE A 509 -12.08 -7.17 8.91
N ASP A 510 -13.10 -7.00 9.75
CA ASP A 510 -12.92 -7.02 11.19
C ASP A 510 -12.74 -8.44 11.76
N LYS A 511 -12.51 -8.53 13.07
CA LYS A 511 -12.28 -9.80 13.77
C LYS A 511 -13.46 -10.78 13.71
N ASP A 512 -14.67 -10.28 13.41
CA ASP A 512 -15.91 -11.05 13.35
C ASP A 512 -16.31 -11.35 11.89
N PHE A 513 -15.41 -11.06 10.94
CA PHE A 513 -15.58 -11.22 9.49
C PHE A 513 -16.63 -10.30 8.86
N ASN A 514 -16.93 -9.16 9.49
CA ASN A 514 -17.72 -8.11 8.85
C ASN A 514 -16.82 -7.30 7.91
N VAL A 515 -17.28 -7.09 6.68
CA VAL A 515 -16.58 -6.28 5.70
C VAL A 515 -16.86 -4.81 5.95
N ILE A 516 -15.81 -4.00 6.09
CA ILE A 516 -15.86 -2.54 6.23
C ILE A 516 -15.25 -1.94 4.99
N THR A 517 -15.99 -1.07 4.29
CA THR A 517 -15.64 -0.51 2.98
C THR A 517 -16.00 0.97 2.93
N ALA A 518 -15.62 1.68 1.87
CA ALA A 518 -16.12 3.03 1.62
C ALA A 518 -17.65 3.08 1.37
N VAL A 519 -18.32 1.95 1.13
CA VAL A 519 -19.77 1.89 0.89
C VAL A 519 -20.54 1.96 2.22
N ASN A 520 -20.10 1.23 3.24
CA ASN A 520 -20.78 1.15 4.55
C ASN A 520 -20.07 1.91 5.68
N ASP A 521 -18.82 2.33 5.47
CA ASP A 521 -18.06 3.26 6.32
C ASP A 521 -17.61 4.45 5.47
N MET A 522 -18.57 5.11 4.82
CA MET A 522 -18.32 6.24 3.90
C MET A 522 -17.79 7.46 4.66
N ASN A 523 -16.72 8.07 4.15
CA ASN A 523 -16.20 9.31 4.70
C ASN A 523 -17.18 10.48 4.49
N ASP A 524 -17.52 11.15 5.59
CA ASP A 524 -18.54 12.21 5.67
C ASP A 524 -17.97 13.56 6.16
N TYR A 525 -16.68 13.81 5.92
CA TYR A 525 -16.00 15.00 6.39
C TYR A 525 -16.54 16.30 5.74
N MET A 526 -17.01 17.21 6.59
CA MET A 526 -17.48 18.57 6.30
C MET A 526 -16.90 19.58 7.30
N GLY A 527 -15.68 19.33 7.80
CA GLY A 527 -15.00 20.20 8.76
C GLY A 527 -15.10 19.75 10.23
N PRO A 528 -14.69 20.61 11.19
CA PRO A 528 -14.73 20.31 12.63
C PRO A 528 -16.11 19.80 13.10
N GLY A 529 -16.12 18.75 13.92
CA GLY A 529 -17.36 18.11 14.42
C GLY A 529 -17.97 17.05 13.50
N THR A 530 -17.39 16.85 12.31
CA THR A 530 -17.80 15.81 11.35
C THR A 530 -16.62 14.91 10.99
N GLY A 531 -16.83 13.91 10.12
CA GLY A 531 -15.79 12.99 9.66
C GLY A 531 -15.41 11.94 10.70
N TYR A 532 -14.28 11.27 10.45
CA TYR A 532 -13.64 10.39 11.43
C TYR A 532 -13.06 11.16 12.61
N ARG A 533 -13.20 10.63 13.82
CA ARG A 533 -12.62 11.16 15.05
C ARG A 533 -12.15 10.01 15.93
N ALA A 534 -10.90 10.06 16.40
CA ALA A 534 -10.40 9.14 17.41
C ALA A 534 -11.04 9.46 18.76
N GLU A 535 -12.12 8.75 19.10
CA GLU A 535 -12.94 8.96 20.30
C GLU A 535 -13.36 7.62 20.94
N GLY A 536 -13.94 7.71 22.14
CA GLY A 536 -14.46 6.54 22.86
C GLY A 536 -13.39 5.46 23.08
N LYS A 537 -13.76 4.21 22.82
CA LYS A 537 -12.90 3.04 23.06
C LYS A 537 -11.57 3.10 22.29
N ARG A 538 -11.60 3.58 21.04
CA ARG A 538 -10.38 3.65 20.22
C ARG A 538 -9.39 4.66 20.79
N TRP A 539 -9.87 5.80 21.29
CA TRP A 539 -9.01 6.78 21.95
C TRP A 539 -8.41 6.26 23.26
N GLU A 540 -9.17 5.52 24.06
CA GLU A 540 -8.62 4.87 25.26
C GLU A 540 -7.53 3.85 24.90
N GLU A 541 -7.71 3.07 23.84
CA GLU A 541 -6.70 2.13 23.35
C GLU A 541 -5.40 2.84 22.91
N ILE A 542 -5.51 3.97 22.20
CA ILE A 542 -4.35 4.76 21.76
C ILE A 542 -3.59 5.37 22.96
N LYS A 543 -4.30 5.81 24.00
CA LYS A 543 -3.65 6.41 25.19
C LYS A 543 -2.90 5.40 26.06
N ASN A 544 -3.37 4.16 26.11
CA ASN A 544 -2.91 3.12 27.05
C ASN A 544 -1.62 2.45 26.58
N ILE A 545 -0.57 3.25 26.36
CA ILE A 545 0.77 2.75 26.01
C ILE A 545 1.45 2.12 27.23
N ASN A 546 2.31 1.12 26.99
CA ASN A 546 2.98 0.36 28.05
C ASN A 546 3.96 1.21 28.89
N GLN A 547 4.49 2.29 28.30
CA GLN A 547 5.48 3.17 28.93
C GLN A 547 4.85 4.20 29.88
N ALA A 548 3.52 4.35 29.88
CA ALA A 548 2.84 5.34 30.71
C ALA A 548 2.79 4.87 32.18
N LEU A 549 3.49 5.61 33.04
CA LEU A 549 3.44 5.39 34.49
C LEU A 549 2.23 6.10 35.11
N ASP A 550 1.64 5.49 36.13
CA ASP A 550 0.61 6.11 36.95
C ASP A 550 1.25 7.18 37.87
N PRO A 551 0.89 8.47 37.75
CA PRO A 551 1.47 9.53 38.58
C PRO A 551 1.18 9.36 40.08
N GLU A 552 0.19 8.57 40.50
CA GLU A 552 -0.04 8.27 41.92
C GLU A 552 1.00 7.31 42.51
N THR A 553 1.79 6.64 41.66
CA THR A 553 2.78 5.62 42.05
C THR A 553 4.24 6.09 41.98
N ILE A 554 4.46 7.36 41.61
CA ILE A 554 5.78 8.03 41.51
C ILE A 554 5.90 9.06 42.64
#